data_AF-A0A8D5ZGI3-F1
#
_entry.id   AF-A0A8D5ZGI3-F1
#
_cell.length_a   1.000
_cell.length_b   1.000
_cell.length_c   1.000
_cell.angle_alpha   90.00
_cell.angle_beta   90.00
_cell.angle_gamma   90.00
#
_symmetry.space_group_name_H-M   'P 1'
#
loop_
_entity.id
_entity.type
_entity.pdbx_description
1 polymer ?
#
loop_
_entity_poly.entity_id
_entity_poly.type
_entity_poly.pdbx_seq_one_letter_code
_entity_poly.pdbx_strand_id
1 'polypeptide(L)'
;MIFKVFNTLFLRLIFREEQMANDTTTLILLLSSVLISVGEGITYIKNYKRPSLRINFLKILVLLTEGLIISTILLVLTILSNINILWIISLDFIYLFSVFLMSSKFSPIKGEEKSINNIKVALPLLFLPFATALFLSSDILIYTDQFQPSLGLYDPVWNAISYFVTITGSQWLLVIFGSFFTPLVVHKILSSRSRGNKIRLTLMLLAYWIYSTYLPNFSPVSSIFPYIPYSWFNGFGTFGPLAPSLLIGALGTYAVTAVLSFLFGSRQICSVTCTAPFMLQGTVIGDMKVFNRTAKVGKKMLTSRLSTWYKVVTAAVWVMLLAFATVSLLDQLGYTNFYILGNDPTVLYVAVYFNLLWYLQFLLIPFVGNYSCVNMGICTWGSFNQLFGRLGFFRLKVRDTQTCLNCKTVDCAKACPVGITDMRAAFIKKGELRSFKCIGTGECIESCPHDNIFIYDFRNWLKENYKKQMK
;
A
#
# COMPACT_ATOMS: atom_id res chain seq x y z
N MET A 1 19.95 -12.29 -10.34
CA MET A 1 20.81 -11.08 -10.29
C MET A 1 20.15 -9.95 -9.52
N ILE A 2 18.97 -9.44 -9.94
CA ILE A 2 18.24 -8.35 -9.23
C ILE A 2 17.93 -8.70 -7.76
N PHE A 3 17.49 -9.94 -7.49
CA PHE A 3 17.20 -10.38 -6.11
C PHE A 3 18.45 -10.45 -5.22
N LYS A 4 19.61 -10.81 -5.80
CA LYS A 4 20.88 -10.91 -5.07
C LYS A 4 21.43 -9.51 -4.77
N VAL A 5 21.35 -8.60 -5.75
CA VAL A 5 21.71 -7.18 -5.57
C VAL A 5 20.77 -6.49 -4.58
N PHE A 6 19.45 -6.72 -4.66
CA PHE A 6 18.50 -6.12 -3.75
C PHE A 6 18.71 -6.61 -2.32
N ASN A 7 18.89 -7.92 -2.10
CA ASN A 7 19.09 -8.46 -0.76
C ASN A 7 20.43 -7.97 -0.14
N THR A 8 21.52 -7.95 -0.91
CA THR A 8 22.83 -7.49 -0.40
C THR A 8 22.89 -5.97 -0.20
N LEU A 9 22.23 -5.17 -1.05
CA LEU A 9 22.19 -3.71 -0.93
C LEU A 9 21.22 -3.26 0.15
N PHE A 10 20.03 -3.87 0.24
CA PHE A 10 19.01 -3.57 1.25
C PHE A 10 19.50 -3.86 2.65
N LEU A 11 20.13 -5.03 2.85
CA LEU A 11 20.79 -5.35 4.10
C LEU A 11 21.86 -4.30 4.41
N ARG A 12 22.87 -4.10 3.54
CA ARG A 12 23.95 -3.11 3.79
C ARG A 12 23.47 -1.67 4.04
N LEU A 13 22.33 -1.26 3.49
CA LEU A 13 21.78 0.08 3.67
C LEU A 13 21.04 0.25 5.02
N ILE A 14 20.42 -0.79 5.56
CA ILE A 14 19.88 -0.77 6.93
C ILE A 14 21.00 -0.69 7.99
N PHE A 15 22.18 -1.24 7.69
CA PHE A 15 23.25 -1.48 8.67
C PHE A 15 24.27 -0.34 8.86
N ARG A 16 24.01 0.90 8.41
CA ARG A 16 25.05 1.95 8.36
C ARG A 16 24.83 3.19 9.25
N GLU A 17 24.12 3.08 10.37
CA GLU A 17 24.03 4.15 11.37
C GLU A 17 24.29 3.67 12.82
N GLU A 18 25.08 4.44 13.55
CA GLU A 18 25.64 4.18 14.89
C GLU A 18 24.62 4.03 16.03
N GLN A 19 23.33 4.33 15.80
CA GLN A 19 22.29 4.23 16.83
C GLN A 19 21.65 2.83 16.96
N MET A 20 21.58 2.03 15.89
CA MET A 20 21.14 0.63 15.99
C MET A 20 22.27 -0.34 16.31
N ALA A 21 23.53 0.12 16.21
CA ALA A 21 24.72 -0.71 16.41
C ALA A 21 24.95 -1.13 17.88
N ASN A 22 24.28 -0.50 18.85
CA ASN A 22 24.48 -0.81 20.26
C ASN A 22 23.55 -1.89 20.83
N ASP A 23 22.54 -2.36 20.10
CA ASP A 23 21.67 -3.44 20.58
C ASP A 23 21.47 -4.55 19.55
N THR A 24 22.38 -5.52 19.62
CA THR A 24 22.34 -6.78 18.86
C THR A 24 20.96 -7.45 18.92
N THR A 25 20.22 -7.30 20.02
CA THR A 25 18.91 -7.90 20.22
C THR A 25 17.84 -7.24 19.36
N THR A 26 17.80 -5.90 19.31
CA THR A 26 16.87 -5.15 18.44
C THR A 26 17.02 -5.58 16.99
N LEU A 27 18.28 -5.73 16.55
CA LEU A 27 18.56 -6.15 15.20
C LEU A 27 18.08 -7.58 14.92
N ILE A 28 18.35 -8.51 15.83
CA ILE A 28 17.92 -9.91 15.70
C ILE A 28 16.39 -10.00 15.69
N LEU A 29 15.69 -9.22 16.53
CA LEU A 29 14.23 -9.11 16.52
C LEU A 29 13.69 -8.62 15.18
N LEU A 30 14.30 -7.57 14.61
CA LEU A 30 13.90 -7.06 13.30
C LEU A 30 14.11 -8.10 12.19
N LEU A 31 15.26 -8.77 12.19
CA LEU A 31 15.57 -9.81 11.20
C LEU A 31 14.60 -10.99 11.30
N SER A 32 14.33 -11.48 12.51
CA SER A 32 13.31 -12.49 12.80
C SER A 32 11.94 -12.06 12.25
N SER A 33 11.50 -10.84 12.57
CA SER A 33 10.20 -10.31 12.14
C SER A 33 10.06 -10.22 10.62
N VAL A 34 11.14 -9.80 9.93
CA VAL A 34 11.20 -9.76 8.48
C VAL A 34 11.18 -11.17 7.89
N LEU A 35 11.92 -12.13 8.48
CA LEU A 35 11.94 -13.52 8.04
C LEU A 35 10.55 -14.17 8.13
N ILE A 36 9.86 -13.98 9.26
CA ILE A 36 8.48 -14.46 9.46
C ILE A 36 7.58 -13.88 8.37
N SER A 37 7.58 -12.56 8.20
CA SER A 37 6.72 -11.87 7.24
C SER A 37 6.98 -12.29 5.79
N VAL A 38 8.24 -12.42 5.38
CA VAL A 38 8.61 -12.94 4.05
C VAL A 38 8.15 -14.39 3.89
N GLY A 39 8.31 -15.22 4.92
CA GLY A 39 7.86 -16.62 4.94
C GLY A 39 6.35 -16.73 4.70
N GLU A 40 5.54 -15.90 5.37
CA GLU A 40 4.10 -15.80 5.14
C GLU A 40 3.79 -15.42 3.68
N GLY A 41 4.46 -14.40 3.14
CA GLY A 41 4.28 -13.96 1.75
C GLY A 41 4.65 -15.03 0.70
N ILE A 42 5.73 -15.78 0.93
CA ILE A 42 6.14 -16.92 0.07
C ILE A 42 5.08 -18.04 0.13
N THR A 43 4.54 -18.30 1.31
CA THR A 43 3.53 -19.33 1.54
C THR A 43 2.27 -19.04 0.74
N TYR A 44 1.86 -17.78 0.65
CA TYR A 44 0.74 -17.34 -0.19
C TYR A 44 0.96 -17.70 -1.65
N ILE A 45 2.15 -17.41 -2.19
CA ILE A 45 2.47 -17.67 -3.60
C ILE A 45 2.42 -19.16 -3.91
N LYS A 46 3.07 -19.98 -3.08
CA LYS A 46 3.17 -21.43 -3.31
C LYS A 46 1.82 -22.12 -3.25
N ASN A 47 0.92 -21.64 -2.40
CA ASN A 47 -0.38 -22.25 -2.17
C ASN A 47 -1.52 -21.60 -2.96
N TYR A 48 -1.23 -20.59 -3.78
CA TYR A 48 -2.22 -19.87 -4.58
C TYR A 48 -2.21 -20.29 -6.05
N LYS A 49 -3.34 -20.82 -6.51
CA LYS A 49 -3.60 -21.14 -7.92
C LYS A 49 -4.37 -20.01 -8.57
N ARG A 50 -3.62 -19.08 -9.18
CA ARG A 50 -4.15 -17.87 -9.82
C ARG A 50 -5.23 -18.13 -10.89
N PRO A 51 -5.10 -19.11 -11.81
CA PRO A 51 -6.11 -19.31 -12.87
C PRO A 51 -7.51 -19.66 -12.32
N SER A 52 -7.57 -20.40 -11.22
CA SER A 52 -8.82 -20.82 -10.59
C SER A 52 -9.25 -19.92 -9.42
N LEU A 53 -8.44 -18.92 -9.06
CA LEU A 53 -8.64 -18.09 -7.86
C LEU A 53 -8.82 -18.94 -6.60
N ARG A 54 -8.12 -20.08 -6.54
CA ARG A 54 -8.18 -21.03 -5.44
C ARG A 54 -6.90 -21.03 -4.63
N ILE A 55 -7.04 -21.30 -3.35
CA ILE A 55 -5.94 -21.30 -2.40
C ILE A 55 -6.05 -22.52 -1.50
N ASN A 56 -4.91 -23.14 -1.18
CA ASN A 56 -4.86 -24.18 -0.16
C ASN A 56 -4.98 -23.51 1.22
N PHE A 57 -6.21 -23.18 1.58
CA PHE A 57 -6.53 -22.32 2.72
C PHE A 57 -6.02 -22.91 4.03
N LEU A 58 -6.14 -24.24 4.22
CA LEU A 58 -5.73 -24.89 5.45
C LEU A 58 -4.22 -24.77 5.69
N LYS A 59 -3.39 -25.03 4.66
CA LYS A 59 -1.92 -24.89 4.78
C LYS A 59 -1.49 -23.47 5.12
N ILE A 60 -2.13 -22.48 4.48
CA ILE A 60 -1.84 -21.07 4.77
C ILE A 60 -2.29 -20.72 6.19
N LEU A 61 -3.50 -21.15 6.57
CA LEU A 61 -4.05 -20.86 7.88
C LEU A 61 -3.13 -21.37 8.99
N VAL A 62 -2.63 -22.61 8.87
CA VAL A 62 -1.67 -23.17 9.84
C VAL A 62 -0.42 -22.30 10.00
N LEU A 63 0.23 -21.92 8.89
CA LEU A 63 1.45 -21.11 8.95
C LEU A 63 1.21 -19.69 9.46
N LEU A 64 0.06 -19.10 9.15
CA LEU A 64 -0.32 -17.79 9.68
C LEU A 64 -0.62 -17.86 11.18
N THR A 65 -1.28 -18.93 11.63
CA THR A 65 -1.50 -19.14 13.08
C THR A 65 -0.19 -19.40 13.81
N GLU A 66 0.75 -20.14 13.22
CA GLU A 66 2.09 -20.34 13.80
C GLU A 66 2.86 -19.02 13.89
N GLY A 67 2.87 -18.20 12.84
CA GLY A 67 3.47 -16.86 12.87
C GLY A 67 2.88 -15.98 13.96
N LEU A 68 1.55 -16.00 14.10
CA LEU A 68 0.85 -15.27 15.16
C LEU A 68 1.20 -15.78 16.56
N ILE A 69 1.26 -17.09 16.76
CA ILE A 69 1.66 -17.70 18.05
C ILE A 69 3.08 -17.28 18.40
N ILE A 70 4.02 -17.36 17.46
CA ILE A 70 5.42 -16.96 17.68
C ILE A 70 5.51 -15.48 18.04
N SER A 71 4.82 -14.60 17.29
CA SER A 71 4.80 -13.16 17.63
C SER A 71 4.19 -12.89 19.01
N THR A 72 3.19 -13.67 19.42
CA THR A 72 2.60 -13.53 20.77
C THR A 72 3.57 -13.99 21.86
N ILE A 73 4.32 -15.07 21.63
CA ILE A 73 5.35 -15.54 22.55
C ILE A 73 6.45 -14.48 22.69
N LEU A 74 6.92 -13.92 21.58
CA LEU A 74 7.94 -12.86 21.57
C LEU A 74 7.44 -11.61 22.32
N LEU A 75 6.18 -11.20 22.11
CA LEU A 75 5.57 -10.11 22.85
C LEU A 75 5.56 -10.34 24.35
N VAL A 76 5.12 -11.53 24.79
CA VAL A 76 5.09 -11.89 26.22
C VAL A 76 6.51 -11.89 26.80
N LEU A 77 7.49 -12.46 26.10
CA LEU A 77 8.89 -12.46 26.54
C LEU A 77 9.47 -11.05 26.64
N THR A 78 9.12 -10.16 25.70
CA THR A 78 9.54 -8.75 25.68
C THR A 78 8.95 -7.99 26.87
N ILE A 79 7.64 -8.14 27.12
CA ILE A 79 6.95 -7.51 28.27
C ILE A 79 7.56 -7.97 29.59
N LEU A 80 7.91 -9.25 29.70
CA LEU A 80 8.53 -9.81 30.89
C LEU A 80 10.02 -9.45 31.04
N SER A 81 10.59 -8.67 30.11
CA SER A 81 12.02 -8.34 30.06
C SER A 81 12.94 -9.57 30.05
N ASN A 82 12.44 -10.71 29.56
CA ASN A 82 13.10 -12.02 29.58
C ASN A 82 13.54 -12.46 28.17
N ILE A 83 13.64 -11.52 27.24
CA ILE A 83 13.98 -11.85 25.86
C ILE A 83 15.46 -12.26 25.76
N ASN A 84 15.70 -13.44 25.20
CA ASN A 84 17.04 -13.96 24.94
C ASN A 84 17.18 -14.27 23.45
N ILE A 85 18.32 -13.90 22.87
CA ILE A 85 18.68 -14.19 21.48
C ILE A 85 18.47 -15.67 21.12
N LEU A 86 18.79 -16.59 22.04
CA LEU A 86 18.62 -18.03 21.81
C LEU A 86 17.15 -18.42 21.61
N TRP A 87 16.22 -17.79 22.33
CA TRP A 87 14.77 -18.03 22.15
C TRP A 87 14.31 -17.55 20.78
N ILE A 88 14.74 -16.36 20.36
CA ILE A 88 14.38 -15.79 19.05
C ILE A 88 14.85 -16.72 17.92
N ILE A 89 16.13 -17.12 17.94
CA ILE A 89 16.71 -18.00 16.92
C ILE A 89 16.00 -19.36 16.90
N SER A 90 15.64 -19.90 18.07
CA SER A 90 14.95 -21.19 18.17
C SER A 90 13.54 -21.13 17.58
N LEU A 91 12.79 -20.05 17.86
CA LEU A 91 11.46 -19.83 17.29
C LEU A 91 11.52 -19.60 15.77
N ASP A 92 12.50 -18.84 15.29
CA ASP A 92 12.73 -18.64 13.85
C ASP A 92 13.04 -19.95 13.14
N PHE A 93 13.88 -20.80 13.75
CA PHE A 93 14.21 -22.11 13.19
C PHE A 93 12.95 -22.99 13.06
N ILE A 94 12.13 -23.04 14.11
CA ILE A 94 10.85 -23.77 14.10
C ILE A 94 9.95 -23.24 12.98
N TYR A 95 9.79 -21.92 12.88
CA TYR A 95 8.95 -21.29 11.85
C TYR A 95 9.44 -21.60 10.44
N LEU A 96 10.73 -21.42 10.16
CA LEU A 96 11.32 -21.69 8.86
C LEU A 96 11.20 -23.17 8.48
N PHE A 97 11.36 -24.07 9.46
CA PHE A 97 11.16 -25.49 9.27
C PHE A 97 9.69 -25.81 8.91
N SER A 98 8.72 -25.20 9.58
CA SER A 98 7.29 -25.32 9.23
C SER A 98 7.01 -24.79 7.81
N VAL A 99 7.51 -23.61 7.46
CA VAL A 99 7.37 -23.02 6.11
C VAL A 99 7.94 -23.98 5.06
N PHE A 100 9.11 -24.57 5.33
CA PHE A 100 9.74 -25.56 4.46
C PHE A 100 8.86 -26.81 4.32
N LEU A 101 8.40 -27.41 5.42
CA LEU A 101 7.56 -28.60 5.41
C LEU A 101 6.26 -28.38 4.64
N MET A 102 5.56 -27.28 4.90
CA MET A 102 4.29 -26.95 4.24
C MET A 102 4.46 -26.59 2.76
N SER A 103 5.62 -26.04 2.40
CA SER A 103 6.03 -25.79 1.02
C SER A 103 6.43 -27.05 0.24
N SER A 104 6.84 -28.10 0.94
CA SER A 104 7.37 -29.32 0.33
C SER A 104 6.25 -30.25 -0.16
N LYS A 105 6.61 -31.20 -1.04
CA LYS A 105 5.72 -32.30 -1.42
C LYS A 105 5.38 -33.22 -0.24
N PHE A 106 6.17 -33.15 0.84
CA PHE A 106 5.99 -33.92 2.07
C PHE A 106 5.05 -33.25 3.07
N SER A 107 4.37 -32.17 2.70
CA SER A 107 3.43 -31.50 3.58
C SER A 107 2.35 -32.48 4.08
N PRO A 108 2.19 -32.64 5.41
CA PRO A 108 1.27 -33.62 6.00
C PRO A 108 -0.21 -33.25 5.76
N ILE A 109 -0.48 -32.00 5.38
CA ILE A 109 -1.83 -31.47 5.22
C ILE A 109 -2.23 -31.53 3.73
N LYS A 110 -3.15 -32.43 3.38
CA LYS A 110 -3.88 -32.38 2.10
C LYS A 110 -5.04 -31.38 2.22
N GLY A 111 -4.75 -30.10 2.13
CA GLY A 111 -5.80 -29.08 2.29
C GLY A 111 -6.71 -28.97 1.08
N GLU A 112 -8.00 -28.74 1.34
CA GLU A 112 -9.02 -28.46 0.33
C GLU A 112 -8.82 -27.06 -0.26
N GLU A 113 -8.94 -26.96 -1.58
CA GLU A 113 -8.83 -25.69 -2.28
C GLU A 113 -10.10 -24.86 -2.10
N LYS A 114 -9.97 -23.68 -1.49
CA LYS A 114 -11.09 -22.74 -1.32
C LYS A 114 -10.91 -21.53 -2.23
N SER A 115 -12.02 -20.95 -2.69
CA SER A 115 -11.99 -19.73 -3.50
C SER A 115 -11.69 -18.52 -2.63
N ILE A 116 -10.79 -17.64 -3.09
CA ILE A 116 -10.50 -16.35 -2.43
C ILE A 116 -11.70 -15.38 -2.46
N ASN A 117 -12.71 -15.66 -3.29
CA ASN A 117 -13.92 -14.85 -3.38
C ASN A 117 -14.86 -15.08 -2.18
N ASN A 118 -14.59 -16.10 -1.37
CA ASN A 118 -15.35 -16.34 -0.15
C ASN A 118 -14.83 -15.41 0.96
N ILE A 119 -15.73 -14.61 1.54
CA ILE A 119 -15.41 -13.68 2.65
C ILE A 119 -14.75 -14.43 3.82
N LYS A 120 -15.21 -15.65 4.14
CA LYS A 120 -14.65 -16.48 5.22
C LYS A 120 -13.21 -16.93 4.98
N VAL A 121 -12.74 -16.85 3.73
CA VAL A 121 -11.37 -17.17 3.33
C VAL A 121 -10.56 -15.89 3.22
N ALA A 122 -11.08 -14.86 2.55
CA ALA A 122 -10.38 -13.60 2.35
C ALA A 122 -10.10 -12.85 3.64
N LEU A 123 -11.03 -12.86 4.61
CA LEU A 123 -10.87 -12.11 5.85
C LEU A 123 -9.71 -12.65 6.71
N PRO A 124 -9.59 -13.96 7.01
CA PRO A 124 -8.39 -14.49 7.68
C PRO A 124 -7.09 -14.25 6.91
N LEU A 125 -7.13 -14.29 5.57
CA LEU A 125 -5.96 -14.02 4.72
C LEU A 125 -5.51 -12.54 4.73
N LEU A 126 -6.36 -11.62 5.18
CA LEU A 126 -5.98 -10.22 5.38
C LEU A 126 -5.62 -9.95 6.84
N PHE A 127 -6.42 -10.51 7.75
CA PHE A 127 -6.33 -10.24 9.18
C PHE A 127 -5.10 -10.87 9.83
N LEU A 128 -4.79 -12.14 9.55
CA LEU A 128 -3.71 -12.83 10.26
C LEU A 128 -2.32 -12.25 9.97
N PRO A 129 -1.91 -12.03 8.70
CA PRO A 129 -0.61 -11.40 8.44
C PRO A 129 -0.50 -9.98 9.00
N PHE A 130 -1.63 -9.25 9.01
CA PHE A 130 -1.69 -7.93 9.62
C PHE A 130 -1.52 -8.00 11.14
N ALA A 131 -2.20 -8.95 11.80
CA ALA A 131 -2.06 -9.16 13.25
C ALA A 131 -0.65 -9.62 13.64
N THR A 132 -0.06 -10.57 12.89
CA THR A 132 1.34 -10.98 13.06
C THR A 132 2.28 -9.77 12.97
N ALA A 133 2.14 -8.96 11.91
CA ALA A 133 2.96 -7.78 11.72
C ALA A 133 2.76 -6.73 12.83
N LEU A 134 1.52 -6.56 13.31
CA LEU A 134 1.18 -5.64 14.40
C LEU A 134 1.84 -6.06 15.71
N PHE A 135 1.83 -7.35 16.07
CA PHE A 135 2.50 -7.84 17.27
C PHE A 135 4.02 -7.73 17.16
N LEU A 136 4.63 -8.21 16.08
CA LEU A 136 6.07 -8.08 15.87
C LEU A 136 6.55 -6.62 15.90
N SER A 137 5.75 -5.69 15.37
CA SER A 137 6.08 -4.26 15.44
C SER A 137 5.94 -3.70 16.85
N SER A 138 4.97 -4.20 17.63
CA SER A 138 4.79 -3.84 19.04
C SER A 138 5.97 -4.30 19.88
N ASP A 139 6.50 -5.50 19.63
CA ASP A 139 7.68 -6.05 20.31
C ASP A 139 8.87 -5.10 20.17
N ILE A 140 9.16 -4.68 18.94
CA ILE A 140 10.27 -3.76 18.66
C ILE A 140 10.02 -2.39 19.30
N LEU A 141 8.79 -1.86 19.24
CA LEU A 141 8.46 -0.59 19.87
C LEU A 141 8.63 -0.63 21.40
N ILE A 142 8.21 -1.72 22.04
CA ILE A 142 8.36 -1.89 23.50
C ILE A 142 9.84 -2.01 23.85
N TYR A 143 10.58 -2.83 23.10
CA TYR A 143 12.01 -3.06 23.35
C TYR A 143 12.87 -1.81 23.15
N THR A 144 12.45 -0.91 22.26
CA THR A 144 13.15 0.36 21.98
C THR A 144 12.60 1.56 22.77
N ASP A 145 11.72 1.33 23.74
CA ASP A 145 11.03 2.37 24.54
C ASP A 145 10.22 3.39 23.71
N GLN A 146 9.85 3.03 22.48
CA GLN A 146 9.08 3.86 21.55
C GLN A 146 7.56 3.60 21.63
N PHE A 147 7.12 2.67 22.48
CA PHE A 147 5.71 2.29 22.60
C PHE A 147 4.90 3.30 23.44
N GLN A 148 4.53 4.42 22.81
CA GLN A 148 3.77 5.50 23.44
C GLN A 148 2.50 5.85 22.66
N PRO A 149 1.38 6.20 23.33
CA PRO A 149 0.09 6.48 22.70
C PRO A 149 0.15 7.75 21.82
N SER A 150 0.01 7.61 20.49
CA SER A 150 0.17 8.73 19.55
C SER A 150 -0.98 9.75 19.57
N LEU A 151 -2.14 9.41 20.12
CA LEU A 151 -3.32 10.27 20.20
C LEU A 151 -3.63 10.75 21.62
N GLY A 152 -2.65 10.62 22.53
CA GLY A 152 -2.84 10.85 23.95
C GLY A 152 -3.67 9.74 24.63
N LEU A 153 -3.94 9.94 25.92
CA LEU A 153 -4.74 9.04 26.75
C LEU A 153 -6.04 9.74 27.17
N TYR A 154 -7.16 9.01 27.13
CA TYR A 154 -8.47 9.54 27.53
C TYR A 154 -9.33 8.48 28.22
N ASP A 155 -9.86 7.52 27.45
CA ASP A 155 -10.66 6.39 27.94
C ASP A 155 -10.11 5.06 27.41
N PRO A 156 -10.50 3.89 27.95
CA PRO A 156 -9.93 2.61 27.53
C PRO A 156 -10.07 2.30 26.03
N VAL A 157 -11.18 2.68 25.39
CA VAL A 157 -11.40 2.47 23.96
C VAL A 157 -10.52 3.42 23.15
N TRP A 158 -10.46 4.69 23.56
CA TRP A 158 -9.57 5.67 22.93
C TRP A 158 -8.10 5.28 23.08
N ASN A 159 -7.68 4.80 24.24
CA ASN A 159 -6.31 4.35 24.50
C ASN A 159 -5.96 3.18 23.57
N ALA A 160 -6.86 2.21 23.38
CA ALA A 160 -6.66 1.13 22.43
C ALA A 160 -6.48 1.65 20.99
N ILE A 161 -7.29 2.63 20.56
CA ILE A 161 -7.13 3.29 19.25
C ILE A 161 -5.79 4.03 19.16
N SER A 162 -5.40 4.73 20.22
CA SER A 162 -4.17 5.50 20.32
C SER A 162 -2.94 4.61 20.15
N TYR A 163 -2.86 3.49 20.87
CA TYR A 163 -1.80 2.50 20.71
C TYR A 163 -1.84 1.80 19.36
N PHE A 164 -3.03 1.46 18.85
CA PHE A 164 -3.17 0.89 17.51
C PHE A 164 -2.54 1.82 16.46
N VAL A 165 -2.86 3.11 16.54
CA VAL A 165 -2.31 4.16 15.66
C VAL A 165 -0.80 4.32 15.82
N THR A 166 -0.26 4.21 17.04
CA THR A 166 1.19 4.19 17.27
C THR A 166 1.85 3.06 16.49
N ILE A 167 1.32 1.85 16.61
CA ILE A 167 1.88 0.68 15.95
C ILE A 167 1.75 0.82 14.44
N THR A 168 0.59 1.23 13.94
CA THR A 168 0.35 1.35 12.50
C THR A 168 1.04 2.51 11.83
N GLY A 169 1.35 3.56 12.58
CA GLY A 169 2.18 4.69 12.15
C GLY A 169 3.68 4.41 12.25
N SER A 170 4.09 3.30 12.85
CA SER A 170 5.51 3.01 13.09
C SER A 170 6.25 2.57 11.82
N GLN A 171 7.53 2.94 11.75
CA GLN A 171 8.46 2.42 10.75
C GLN A 171 8.57 0.90 10.76
N TRP A 172 8.46 0.29 11.95
CA TRP A 172 8.58 -1.15 12.14
C TRP A 172 7.44 -1.89 11.44
N LEU A 173 6.19 -1.40 11.55
CA LEU A 173 5.09 -1.99 10.80
C LEU A 173 5.29 -1.84 9.29
N LEU A 174 5.77 -0.69 8.81
CA LEU A 174 6.03 -0.51 7.38
C LEU A 174 7.09 -1.49 6.86
N VAL A 175 8.15 -1.75 7.62
CA VAL A 175 9.19 -2.72 7.23
C VAL A 175 8.66 -4.15 7.30
N ILE A 176 8.05 -4.55 8.42
CA ILE A 176 7.58 -5.92 8.67
C ILE A 176 6.43 -6.26 7.71
N PHE A 177 5.37 -5.45 7.70
CA PHE A 177 4.22 -5.66 6.83
C PHE A 177 4.58 -5.48 5.35
N GLY A 178 5.50 -4.56 5.03
CA GLY A 178 6.04 -4.42 3.66
C GLY A 178 6.82 -5.64 3.18
N SER A 179 7.50 -6.32 4.09
CA SER A 179 8.22 -7.57 3.82
C SER A 179 7.26 -8.69 3.41
N PHE A 180 6.07 -8.76 4.02
CA PHE A 180 5.00 -9.69 3.63
C PHE A 180 4.54 -9.50 2.18
N PHE A 181 4.35 -8.26 1.73
CA PHE A 181 3.91 -7.98 0.34
C PHE A 181 5.02 -8.14 -0.69
N THR A 182 6.29 -8.05 -0.30
CA THR A 182 7.42 -8.10 -1.25
C THR A 182 7.42 -9.36 -2.12
N PRO A 183 7.32 -10.58 -1.58
CA PRO A 183 7.15 -11.78 -2.39
C PRO A 183 5.97 -11.68 -3.36
N LEU A 184 4.81 -11.19 -2.90
CA LEU A 184 3.58 -11.10 -3.70
C LEU A 184 3.73 -10.18 -4.90
N VAL A 185 4.41 -9.05 -4.70
CA VAL A 185 4.72 -8.07 -5.75
C VAL A 185 5.78 -8.60 -6.70
N VAL A 186 6.84 -9.24 -6.19
CA VAL A 186 7.88 -9.88 -7.02
C VAL A 186 7.25 -10.93 -7.92
N HIS A 187 6.40 -11.80 -7.38
CA HIS A 187 5.69 -12.80 -8.17
C HIS A 187 4.77 -12.16 -9.23
N LYS A 188 4.13 -11.02 -8.91
CA LYS A 188 3.36 -10.24 -9.89
C LYS A 188 4.25 -9.68 -11.00
N ILE A 189 5.43 -9.15 -10.68
CA ILE A 189 6.42 -8.67 -11.67
C ILE A 189 6.82 -9.79 -12.62
N LEU A 190 7.13 -10.97 -12.08
CA LEU A 190 7.57 -12.12 -12.86
C LEU A 190 6.46 -12.65 -13.78
N SER A 191 5.22 -12.69 -13.30
CA SER A 191 4.04 -13.19 -14.03
C SER A 191 3.38 -12.15 -14.97
N SER A 192 3.79 -10.88 -14.92
CA SER A 192 3.29 -9.84 -15.80
C SER A 192 3.71 -10.09 -17.26
N ARG A 193 2.80 -9.86 -18.23
CA ARG A 193 3.11 -10.01 -19.67
C ARG A 193 3.71 -8.73 -20.25
N SER A 194 3.23 -7.57 -19.84
CA SER A 194 3.62 -6.27 -20.42
C SER A 194 4.93 -5.77 -19.80
N ARG A 195 5.93 -5.50 -20.65
CA ARG A 195 7.19 -4.87 -20.21
C ARG A 195 6.94 -3.55 -19.47
N GLY A 196 5.97 -2.76 -19.93
CA GLY A 196 5.60 -1.49 -19.30
C GLY A 196 5.02 -1.66 -17.90
N ASN A 197 4.31 -2.74 -17.63
CA ASN A 197 3.78 -3.04 -16.30
C ASN A 197 4.85 -3.67 -15.40
N LYS A 198 5.76 -4.49 -15.94
CA LYS A 198 6.95 -4.97 -15.19
C LYS A 198 7.76 -3.80 -14.65
N ILE A 199 8.13 -2.85 -15.53
CA ILE A 199 8.90 -1.65 -15.13
C ILE A 199 8.13 -0.87 -14.05
N ARG A 200 6.82 -0.69 -14.22
CA ARG A 200 5.98 0.00 -13.23
C ARG A 200 6.02 -0.67 -11.86
N LEU A 201 5.79 -1.98 -11.82
CA LEU A 201 5.75 -2.74 -10.58
C LEU A 201 7.13 -2.79 -9.92
N THR A 202 8.20 -2.84 -10.70
CA THR A 202 9.57 -2.70 -10.19
C THR A 202 9.78 -1.31 -9.58
N LEU A 203 9.39 -0.24 -10.28
CA LEU A 203 9.48 1.12 -9.73
C LEU A 203 8.62 1.27 -8.46
N MET A 204 7.46 0.63 -8.40
CA MET A 204 6.59 0.62 -7.22
C MET A 204 7.25 -0.09 -6.03
N LEU A 205 7.83 -1.27 -6.26
CA LEU A 205 8.60 -2.02 -5.25
C LEU A 205 9.79 -1.18 -4.74
N LEU A 206 10.55 -0.57 -5.66
CA LEU A 206 11.68 0.29 -5.29
C LEU A 206 11.21 1.54 -4.54
N ALA A 207 10.13 2.17 -4.99
CA ALA A 207 9.61 3.38 -4.35
C ALA A 207 9.15 3.12 -2.92
N TYR A 208 8.50 1.97 -2.66
CA TYR A 208 8.16 1.55 -1.29
C TYR A 208 9.40 1.49 -0.40
N TRP A 209 10.39 0.69 -0.78
CA TRP A 209 11.57 0.45 0.05
C TRP A 209 12.51 1.65 0.14
N ILE A 210 12.57 2.49 -0.89
CA ILE A 210 13.44 3.68 -0.88
C ILE A 210 12.75 4.84 -0.18
N TYR A 211 11.55 5.23 -0.62
CA TYR A 211 10.89 6.45 -0.14
C TYR A 211 10.09 6.23 1.15
N SER A 212 9.49 5.05 1.35
CA SER A 212 8.61 4.82 2.51
C SER A 212 9.33 4.16 3.70
N THR A 213 10.52 3.59 3.49
CA THR A 213 11.27 2.94 4.56
C THR A 213 12.71 3.44 4.67
N TYR A 214 13.53 3.39 3.62
CA TYR A 214 14.96 3.71 3.73
C TYR A 214 15.22 5.18 4.02
N LEU A 215 14.77 6.08 3.13
CA LEU A 215 15.10 7.49 3.24
C LEU A 215 14.62 8.14 4.55
N PRO A 216 13.39 7.88 5.03
CA PRO A 216 12.94 8.52 6.26
C PRO A 216 13.61 8.03 7.54
N ASN A 217 14.05 6.77 7.56
CA ASN A 217 14.41 6.10 8.81
C ASN A 217 15.89 5.70 8.90
N PHE A 218 16.55 5.47 7.77
CA PHE A 218 17.87 4.83 7.71
C PHE A 218 18.88 5.56 6.80
N SER A 219 18.48 6.68 6.17
CA SER A 219 19.41 7.45 5.35
C SER A 219 20.14 8.50 6.18
N PRO A 220 21.35 8.93 5.78
CA PRO A 220 22.07 10.00 6.47
C PRO A 220 21.32 11.35 6.48
N VAL A 221 20.25 11.47 5.67
CA VAL A 221 19.38 12.64 5.63
C VAL A 221 18.07 12.40 6.39
N SER A 222 17.92 11.29 7.11
CA SER A 222 16.74 10.90 7.91
C SER A 222 16.33 11.96 8.94
N SER A 223 17.25 12.80 9.39
CA SER A 223 16.93 13.93 10.28
C SER A 223 16.21 15.08 9.57
N ILE A 224 16.38 15.22 8.26
CA ILE A 224 15.80 16.30 7.43
C ILE A 224 14.63 15.76 6.60
N PHE A 225 14.73 14.50 6.18
CA PHE A 225 13.83 13.85 5.23
C PHE A 225 12.36 13.73 5.67
N PRO A 226 12.03 13.51 6.96
CA PRO A 226 10.67 13.57 7.50
C PRO A 226 9.96 14.90 7.25
N TYR A 227 10.75 15.96 7.07
CA TYR A 227 10.26 17.31 6.85
C TYR A 227 10.16 17.68 5.35
N ILE A 228 10.65 16.82 4.43
CA ILE A 228 10.59 17.05 2.98
C ILE A 228 9.27 16.49 2.42
N PRO A 229 8.29 17.28 2.00
CA PRO A 229 6.93 16.75 1.83
C PRO A 229 6.72 15.83 0.61
N TYR A 230 7.63 15.81 -0.37
CA TYR A 230 7.57 14.90 -1.54
C TYR A 230 7.98 13.47 -1.21
N SER A 231 8.59 13.26 -0.05
CA SER A 231 9.15 11.97 0.29
C SER A 231 8.14 10.97 0.83
N TRP A 232 6.99 11.43 1.32
CA TRP A 232 6.05 10.58 2.05
C TRP A 232 4.72 10.37 1.32
N PHE A 233 4.30 9.10 1.28
CA PHE A 233 3.08 8.67 0.61
C PHE A 233 1.77 9.15 1.28
N ASN A 234 1.85 9.66 2.51
CA ASN A 234 0.72 10.14 3.32
C ASN A 234 0.49 11.67 3.25
N GLY A 235 1.42 12.45 2.69
CA GLY A 235 1.30 13.92 2.59
C GLY A 235 1.68 14.69 3.86
N PHE A 236 1.09 15.88 4.07
CA PHE A 236 1.38 16.76 5.21
C PHE A 236 1.01 16.17 6.56
N GLY A 237 1.76 16.53 7.60
CA GLY A 237 1.47 16.16 8.99
C GLY A 237 2.02 14.79 9.40
N THR A 238 2.75 14.10 8.52
CA THR A 238 3.16 12.70 8.78
C THR A 238 4.19 12.58 9.92
N PHE A 239 5.03 13.61 10.14
CA PHE A 239 6.09 13.61 11.16
C PHE A 239 6.08 14.83 12.07
N GLY A 240 5.05 15.67 11.98
CA GLY A 240 4.94 16.83 12.85
C GLY A 240 4.07 17.95 12.29
N PRO A 241 3.94 19.03 13.07
CA PRO A 241 3.19 20.24 12.70
C PRO A 241 3.65 20.85 11.37
N LEU A 242 2.77 21.63 10.74
CA LEU A 242 3.13 22.42 9.56
C LEU A 242 3.93 23.66 9.96
N ALA A 243 5.23 23.47 10.19
CA ALA A 243 6.15 24.57 10.48
C ALA A 243 6.30 25.51 9.25
N PRO A 244 6.49 26.84 9.46
CA PRO A 244 6.66 27.81 8.39
C PRO A 244 7.80 27.47 7.42
N SER A 245 8.90 26.91 7.94
CA SER A 245 10.05 26.45 7.14
C SER A 245 9.67 25.36 6.14
N LEU A 246 8.60 24.61 6.40
CA LEU A 246 8.17 23.48 5.57
C LEU A 246 7.10 23.88 4.55
N LEU A 247 6.50 25.06 4.67
CA LEU A 247 5.41 25.52 3.81
C LEU A 247 5.81 25.65 2.33
N ILE A 248 7.04 26.04 2.03
CA ILE A 248 7.52 26.14 0.65
C ILE A 248 7.74 24.74 0.07
N GLY A 249 8.41 23.84 0.81
CA GLY A 249 8.60 22.44 0.40
C GLY A 249 7.27 21.72 0.21
N ALA A 250 6.29 22.09 1.03
CA ALA A 250 4.93 21.65 0.99
C ALA A 250 4.23 22.01 -0.33
N LEU A 251 4.12 23.30 -0.60
CA LEU A 251 3.51 23.79 -1.84
C LEU A 251 4.26 23.28 -3.07
N GLY A 252 5.59 23.24 -3.01
CA GLY A 252 6.44 22.68 -4.06
C GLY A 252 6.11 21.22 -4.36
N THR A 253 5.81 20.41 -3.33
CA THR A 253 5.41 19.01 -3.50
C THR A 253 4.09 18.88 -4.25
N TYR A 254 3.07 19.65 -3.85
CA TYR A 254 1.77 19.65 -4.54
C TYR A 254 1.92 20.16 -5.98
N ALA A 255 2.77 21.16 -6.21
CA ALA A 255 3.07 21.66 -7.55
C ALA A 255 3.75 20.59 -8.43
N VAL A 256 4.82 19.94 -7.95
CA VAL A 256 5.53 18.89 -8.70
C VAL A 256 4.61 17.71 -8.99
N THR A 257 3.85 17.25 -8.00
CA THR A 257 2.91 16.13 -8.20
C THR A 257 1.75 16.50 -9.13
N ALA A 258 1.26 17.74 -9.10
CA ALA A 258 0.28 18.24 -10.06
C ALA A 258 0.84 18.22 -11.49
N VAL A 259 2.07 18.73 -11.69
CA VAL A 259 2.73 18.71 -13.00
C VAL A 259 2.94 17.27 -13.48
N LEU A 260 3.51 16.39 -12.65
CA LEU A 260 3.72 14.99 -13.03
C LEU A 260 2.40 14.27 -13.32
N SER A 261 1.35 14.52 -12.52
CA SER A 261 0.03 13.95 -12.77
C SER A 261 -0.60 14.53 -14.03
N PHE A 262 -0.40 15.80 -14.34
CA PHE A 262 -0.83 16.38 -15.61
C PHE A 262 -0.14 15.71 -16.81
N LEU A 263 1.16 15.42 -16.69
CA LEU A 263 1.94 14.80 -17.78
C LEU A 263 1.66 13.30 -17.95
N PHE A 264 1.57 12.55 -16.84
CA PHE A 264 1.59 11.08 -16.83
C PHE A 264 0.35 10.44 -16.20
N GLY A 265 -0.58 11.25 -15.72
CA GLY A 265 -1.76 10.80 -14.97
C GLY A 265 -1.47 10.53 -13.51
N SER A 266 -2.53 10.21 -12.78
CA SER A 266 -2.46 9.80 -11.36
C SER A 266 -1.62 8.54 -11.10
N ARG A 267 -1.18 7.85 -12.17
CA ARG A 267 -0.31 6.67 -12.13
C ARG A 267 0.98 6.91 -11.34
N GLN A 268 1.54 8.11 -11.42
CA GLN A 268 2.81 8.42 -10.77
C GLN A 268 2.73 8.24 -9.24
N ILE A 269 1.61 8.66 -8.63
CA ILE A 269 1.32 8.39 -7.21
C ILE A 269 0.63 7.04 -7.03
N CYS A 270 -0.59 6.92 -7.55
CA CYS A 270 -1.53 5.85 -7.17
C CYS A 270 -1.13 4.47 -7.71
N SER A 271 -0.03 4.39 -8.46
CA SER A 271 0.46 3.15 -9.06
C SER A 271 1.95 2.91 -8.90
N VAL A 272 2.72 3.90 -8.44
CA VAL A 272 4.17 3.79 -8.29
C VAL A 272 4.60 4.21 -6.90
N THR A 273 4.43 5.47 -6.51
CA THR A 273 5.06 5.96 -5.27
C THR A 273 4.23 5.82 -4.01
N CYS A 274 2.91 5.67 -4.11
CA CYS A 274 2.07 5.41 -2.94
C CYS A 274 2.33 4.00 -2.38
N THR A 275 2.20 3.80 -1.06
CA THR A 275 2.30 2.45 -0.44
C THR A 275 1.08 1.59 -0.72
N ALA A 276 -0.09 2.20 -0.92
CA ALA A 276 -1.32 1.51 -1.26
C ALA A 276 -1.18 0.54 -2.44
N PRO A 277 -0.66 0.94 -3.62
CA PRO A 277 -0.47 0.01 -4.72
C PRO A 277 0.52 -1.11 -4.40
N PHE A 278 1.52 -0.88 -3.55
CA PHE A 278 2.44 -1.94 -3.13
C PHE A 278 1.70 -3.05 -2.36
N MET A 279 0.84 -2.68 -1.42
CA MET A 279 0.03 -3.62 -0.64
C MET A 279 -1.09 -4.27 -1.47
N LEU A 280 -1.71 -3.50 -2.37
CA LEU A 280 -2.95 -3.90 -3.05
C LEU A 280 -2.76 -4.55 -4.43
N GLN A 281 -1.56 -4.52 -5.04
CA GLN A 281 -1.33 -5.07 -6.39
C GLN A 281 -0.53 -6.36 -6.45
N GLY A 282 -0.03 -6.84 -5.30
CA GLY A 282 0.55 -8.19 -5.19
C GLY A 282 -0.45 -9.26 -5.66
N THR A 283 0.01 -10.46 -6.02
CA THR A 283 -0.87 -11.43 -6.70
C THR A 283 -2.17 -11.77 -5.96
N VAL A 284 -2.09 -12.32 -4.75
CA VAL A 284 -3.29 -12.78 -4.02
C VAL A 284 -4.21 -11.61 -3.67
N ILE A 285 -3.64 -10.54 -3.12
CA ILE A 285 -4.38 -9.37 -2.66
C ILE A 285 -4.97 -8.58 -3.83
N GLY A 286 -4.23 -8.46 -4.93
CA GLY A 286 -4.71 -7.82 -6.15
C GLY A 286 -5.91 -8.54 -6.77
N ASP A 287 -5.95 -9.86 -6.68
CA ASP A 287 -7.07 -10.65 -7.19
C ASP A 287 -8.33 -10.55 -6.29
N MET A 288 -8.20 -10.05 -5.04
CA MET A 288 -9.35 -9.69 -4.19
C MET A 288 -10.17 -8.50 -4.73
N LYS A 289 -9.74 -7.84 -5.82
CA LYS A 289 -10.57 -6.86 -6.55
C LYS A 289 -11.90 -7.42 -7.06
N VAL A 290 -12.10 -8.74 -7.05
CA VAL A 290 -13.41 -9.36 -7.26
C VAL A 290 -14.46 -8.80 -6.29
N PHE A 291 -14.09 -8.46 -5.05
CA PHE A 291 -14.99 -7.88 -4.06
C PHE A 291 -15.57 -6.53 -4.47
N ASN A 292 -14.94 -5.78 -5.38
CA ASN A 292 -15.55 -4.58 -5.98
C ASN A 292 -16.89 -4.89 -6.65
N ARG A 293 -17.08 -6.11 -7.15
CA ARG A 293 -18.26 -6.53 -7.91
C ARG A 293 -19.17 -7.46 -7.14
N THR A 294 -18.69 -8.09 -6.07
CA THR A 294 -19.52 -9.02 -5.26
C THR A 294 -20.06 -8.34 -4.00
N ALA A 295 -19.26 -7.50 -3.34
CA ALA A 295 -19.65 -6.85 -2.09
C ALA A 295 -20.68 -5.73 -2.31
N LYS A 296 -21.60 -5.55 -1.35
CA LYS A 296 -22.71 -4.59 -1.47
C LYS A 296 -22.22 -3.15 -1.62
N VAL A 297 -21.22 -2.75 -0.85
CA VAL A 297 -20.66 -1.38 -0.89
C VAL A 297 -19.81 -1.18 -2.15
N GLY A 298 -18.94 -2.15 -2.47
CA GLY A 298 -18.09 -2.09 -3.67
C GLY A 298 -18.90 -1.90 -4.97
N LYS A 299 -20.03 -2.61 -5.10
CA LYS A 299 -20.93 -2.51 -6.27
C LYS A 299 -21.41 -1.08 -6.54
N LYS A 300 -21.66 -0.30 -5.49
CA LYS A 300 -22.14 1.09 -5.59
C LYS A 300 -21.07 2.05 -6.12
N MET A 301 -19.80 1.64 -6.09
CA MET A 301 -18.67 2.46 -6.51
C MET A 301 -18.12 2.09 -7.90
N LEU A 302 -18.73 1.10 -8.56
CA LEU A 302 -18.41 0.75 -9.94
C LEU A 302 -18.74 1.92 -10.88
N THR A 303 -18.07 1.98 -12.04
CA THR A 303 -18.12 3.03 -13.08
C THR A 303 -17.11 4.17 -12.94
N SER A 304 -16.84 4.82 -14.07
CA SER A 304 -15.99 6.02 -14.18
C SER A 304 -16.58 7.26 -13.52
N ARG A 305 -17.89 7.26 -13.23
CA ARG A 305 -18.60 8.41 -12.64
C ARG A 305 -18.31 8.50 -11.14
N LEU A 306 -18.24 9.73 -10.64
CA LEU A 306 -18.10 10.00 -9.20
C LEU A 306 -19.48 9.87 -8.55
N SER A 307 -19.60 8.99 -7.55
CA SER A 307 -20.82 8.85 -6.76
C SER A 307 -21.02 10.07 -5.87
N THR A 308 -22.26 10.33 -5.44
CA THR A 308 -22.53 11.41 -4.48
C THR A 308 -21.75 11.21 -3.18
N TRP A 309 -21.69 9.97 -2.69
CA TRP A 309 -20.88 9.58 -1.55
C TRP A 309 -19.41 9.97 -1.70
N TYR A 310 -18.80 9.65 -2.84
CA TYR A 310 -17.42 10.03 -3.13
C TYR A 310 -17.22 11.55 -3.01
N LYS A 311 -18.11 12.35 -3.60
CA LYS A 311 -18.00 13.81 -3.57
C LYS A 311 -18.09 14.36 -2.16
N VAL A 312 -19.03 13.86 -1.35
CA VAL A 312 -19.23 14.28 0.05
C VAL A 312 -18.01 13.93 0.89
N VAL A 313 -17.56 12.67 0.82
CA VAL A 313 -16.39 12.22 1.60
C VAL A 313 -15.16 13.00 1.18
N THR A 314 -14.84 13.08 -0.11
CA THR A 314 -13.68 13.84 -0.59
C THR A 314 -13.75 15.31 -0.15
N ALA A 315 -14.89 15.98 -0.28
CA ALA A 315 -15.04 17.36 0.19
C ALA A 315 -14.78 17.49 1.70
N ALA A 316 -15.35 16.59 2.52
CA ALA A 316 -15.14 16.59 3.96
C ALA A 316 -13.66 16.39 4.34
N VAL A 317 -12.98 15.41 3.71
CA VAL A 317 -11.55 15.19 4.00
C VAL A 317 -10.69 16.39 3.59
N TRP A 318 -10.96 17.00 2.44
CA TRP A 318 -10.23 18.19 1.99
C TRP A 318 -10.46 19.40 2.89
N VAL A 319 -11.71 19.67 3.28
CA VAL A 319 -12.02 20.78 4.20
C VAL A 319 -11.30 20.58 5.53
N MET A 320 -11.35 19.37 6.08
CA MET A 320 -10.68 19.06 7.34
C MET A 320 -9.15 19.14 7.21
N LEU A 321 -8.55 18.66 6.11
CA LEU A 321 -7.12 18.82 5.84
C LEU A 321 -6.70 20.29 5.79
N LEU A 322 -7.44 21.13 5.05
CA LEU A 322 -7.13 22.55 4.92
C LEU A 322 -7.33 23.31 6.23
N ALA A 323 -8.40 23.00 6.97
CA ALA A 323 -8.66 23.59 8.28
C ALA A 323 -7.53 23.24 9.26
N PHE A 324 -7.16 21.96 9.37
CA PHE A 324 -6.12 21.52 10.30
C PHE A 324 -4.74 22.03 9.90
N ALA A 325 -4.42 22.07 8.60
CA ALA A 325 -3.18 22.67 8.11
C ALA A 325 -3.10 24.17 8.42
N THR A 326 -4.21 24.91 8.28
CA THR A 326 -4.27 26.35 8.58
C THR A 326 -4.10 26.60 10.07
N VAL A 327 -4.81 25.84 10.92
CA VAL A 327 -4.70 25.97 12.38
C VAL A 327 -3.29 25.60 12.85
N SER A 328 -2.72 24.52 12.33
CA SER A 328 -1.33 24.12 12.63
C SER A 328 -0.34 25.22 12.22
N LEU A 329 -0.48 25.82 11.04
CA LEU A 329 0.41 26.90 10.61
C LEU A 329 0.28 28.15 11.50
N LEU A 330 -0.95 28.53 11.89
CA LEU A 330 -1.20 29.67 12.78
C LEU A 330 -0.61 29.43 14.18
N ASP A 331 -0.68 28.19 14.67
CA ASP A 331 -0.07 27.76 15.92
C ASP A 331 1.46 27.91 15.87
N GLN A 332 2.08 27.40 14.80
CA GLN A 332 3.53 27.50 14.60
C GLN A 332 4.03 28.94 14.37
N LEU A 333 3.15 29.87 14.00
CA LEU A 333 3.44 31.31 13.91
C LEU A 333 3.18 32.05 15.23
N GLY A 334 2.65 31.39 16.26
CA GLY A 334 2.34 31.98 17.57
C GLY A 334 1.01 32.73 17.63
N TYR A 335 0.14 32.61 16.62
CA TYR A 335 -1.17 33.26 16.63
C TYR A 335 -2.25 32.47 17.38
N THR A 336 -2.07 31.15 17.53
CA THR A 336 -2.98 30.26 18.25
C THR A 336 -2.19 29.28 19.12
N ASN A 337 -2.85 28.62 20.08
CA ASN A 337 -2.31 27.52 20.89
C ASN A 337 -3.32 26.37 20.88
N PHE A 338 -3.62 25.83 19.70
CA PHE A 338 -4.73 24.89 19.52
C PHE A 338 -4.21 23.46 19.34
N TYR A 339 -4.43 22.64 20.36
CA TYR A 339 -4.06 21.23 20.37
C TYR A 339 -5.28 20.36 20.63
N ILE A 340 -5.36 19.22 19.95
CA ILE A 340 -6.40 18.23 20.19
C ILE A 340 -5.75 17.05 20.90
N LEU A 341 -6.12 16.81 22.16
CA LEU A 341 -5.55 15.73 22.99
C LEU A 341 -4.01 15.80 23.05
N GLY A 342 -3.47 17.01 23.20
CA GLY A 342 -2.03 17.27 23.24
C GLY A 342 -1.29 17.14 21.90
N ASN A 343 -2.00 16.89 20.80
CA ASN A 343 -1.42 16.74 19.48
C ASN A 343 -1.74 17.92 18.57
N ASP A 344 -0.83 18.22 17.67
CA ASP A 344 -1.07 19.15 16.57
C ASP A 344 -2.19 18.62 15.65
N PRO A 345 -3.10 19.48 15.16
CA PRO A 345 -4.21 19.05 14.31
C PRO A 345 -3.79 18.26 13.08
N THR A 346 -2.68 18.60 12.42
CA THR A 346 -2.21 17.88 11.22
C THR A 346 -1.68 16.50 11.54
N VAL A 347 -1.07 16.32 12.71
CA VAL A 347 -0.62 14.99 13.19
C VAL A 347 -1.84 14.11 13.47
N LEU A 348 -2.87 14.67 14.13
CA LEU A 348 -4.14 13.96 14.35
C LEU A 348 -4.81 13.56 13.03
N TYR A 349 -4.81 14.43 12.02
CA TYR A 349 -5.32 14.13 10.69
C TYR A 349 -4.66 12.87 10.12
N VAL A 350 -3.33 12.82 10.12
CA VAL A 350 -2.58 11.70 9.55
C VAL A 350 -2.83 10.42 10.33
N ALA A 351 -2.77 10.51 11.67
CA ALA A 351 -3.05 9.40 12.56
C ALA A 351 -4.42 8.76 12.27
N VAL A 352 -5.48 9.57 12.14
CA VAL A 352 -6.83 9.05 11.87
C VAL A 352 -6.94 8.49 10.45
N TYR A 353 -6.48 9.21 9.43
CA TYR A 353 -6.75 8.81 8.04
C TYR A 353 -5.81 7.73 7.51
N PHE A 354 -4.53 7.81 7.84
CA PHE A 354 -3.50 6.92 7.29
C PHE A 354 -3.05 5.83 8.26
N ASN A 355 -3.10 6.07 9.58
CA ASN A 355 -2.70 5.04 10.54
C ASN A 355 -3.93 4.22 11.03
N LEU A 356 -5.13 4.80 11.04
CA LEU A 356 -6.35 4.08 11.41
C LEU A 356 -7.21 3.69 10.20
N LEU A 357 -7.84 4.65 9.54
CA LEU A 357 -8.86 4.39 8.52
C LEU A 357 -8.33 3.62 7.32
N TRP A 358 -7.07 3.86 6.93
CA TRP A 358 -6.42 3.15 5.83
C TRP A 358 -6.29 1.64 6.10
N TYR A 359 -5.80 1.25 7.28
CA TYR A 359 -5.65 -0.16 7.66
C TYR A 359 -7.00 -0.83 7.91
N LEU A 360 -7.97 -0.12 8.49
CA LEU A 360 -9.35 -0.62 8.58
C LEU A 360 -9.93 -0.90 7.18
N GLN A 361 -9.73 0.01 6.23
CA GLN A 361 -10.16 -0.18 4.84
C GLN A 361 -9.47 -1.38 4.17
N PHE A 362 -8.19 -1.60 4.45
CA PHE A 362 -7.45 -2.77 3.98
C PHE A 362 -8.06 -4.08 4.51
N LEU A 363 -8.33 -4.16 5.82
CA LEU A 363 -8.96 -5.34 6.43
C LEU A 363 -10.39 -5.56 5.93
N LEU A 364 -11.09 -4.48 5.61
CA LEU A 364 -12.48 -4.51 5.14
C LEU A 364 -12.63 -4.74 3.63
N ILE A 365 -11.56 -5.02 2.87
CA ILE A 365 -11.63 -5.33 1.43
C ILE A 365 -12.78 -6.30 1.06
N PRO A 366 -13.06 -7.39 1.80
CA PRO A 366 -14.17 -8.30 1.48
C PRO A 366 -15.56 -7.64 1.50
N PHE A 367 -15.70 -6.51 2.20
CA PHE A 367 -16.96 -5.78 2.37
C PHE A 367 -17.02 -4.50 1.53
N VAL A 368 -15.91 -3.76 1.45
CA VAL A 368 -15.86 -2.46 0.77
C VAL A 368 -15.29 -2.53 -0.65
N GLY A 369 -14.59 -3.62 -0.98
CA GLY A 369 -13.83 -3.76 -2.21
C GLY A 369 -12.38 -3.33 -2.09
N ASN A 370 -11.57 -3.70 -3.08
CA ASN A 370 -10.19 -3.29 -3.22
C ASN A 370 -10.11 -1.82 -3.67
N TYR A 371 -9.02 -1.12 -3.32
CA TYR A 371 -8.82 0.32 -3.60
C TYR A 371 -9.96 1.21 -3.08
N SER A 372 -10.51 0.87 -1.92
CA SER A 372 -11.53 1.68 -1.23
C SER A 372 -11.08 3.12 -0.99
N CYS A 373 -9.80 3.38 -0.70
CA CYS A 373 -9.29 4.74 -0.53
C CYS A 373 -9.53 5.65 -1.75
N VAL A 374 -9.43 5.08 -2.95
CA VAL A 374 -9.70 5.75 -4.22
C VAL A 374 -11.19 5.73 -4.54
N ASN A 375 -11.88 4.62 -4.30
CA ASN A 375 -13.28 4.47 -4.68
C ASN A 375 -14.25 5.25 -3.77
N MET A 376 -13.87 5.46 -2.51
CA MET A 376 -14.64 6.19 -1.50
C MET A 376 -14.19 7.64 -1.34
N GLY A 377 -13.03 8.01 -1.90
CA GLY A 377 -12.57 9.39 -1.88
C GLY A 377 -11.97 9.85 -0.55
N ILE A 378 -11.51 8.89 0.27
CA ILE A 378 -10.89 9.14 1.58
C ILE A 378 -9.45 9.65 1.40
N CYS A 379 -8.76 9.25 0.33
CA CYS A 379 -7.39 9.69 0.08
C CYS A 379 -7.35 11.04 -0.64
N THR A 380 -6.97 12.11 0.08
CA THR A 380 -6.73 13.45 -0.49
C THR A 380 -5.61 13.42 -1.54
N TRP A 381 -4.53 12.67 -1.26
CA TRP A 381 -3.44 12.48 -2.20
C TRP A 381 -3.90 11.83 -3.52
N GLY A 382 -4.76 10.83 -3.43
CA GLY A 382 -5.36 10.16 -4.58
C GLY A 382 -6.26 11.11 -5.38
N SER A 383 -7.19 11.80 -4.72
CA SER A 383 -8.11 12.72 -5.38
C SER A 383 -7.42 13.93 -6.02
N PHE A 384 -6.37 14.48 -5.39
CA PHE A 384 -5.53 15.52 -5.97
C PHE A 384 -4.92 15.08 -7.31
N ASN A 385 -4.22 13.95 -7.29
CA ASN A 385 -3.51 13.45 -8.46
C ASN A 385 -4.47 12.97 -9.55
N GLN A 386 -5.65 12.49 -9.18
CA GLN A 386 -6.74 12.14 -10.10
C GLN A 386 -7.34 13.35 -10.80
N LEU A 387 -7.47 14.48 -10.10
CA LEU A 387 -7.92 15.74 -10.68
C LEU A 387 -6.95 16.20 -11.78
N PHE A 388 -5.67 16.38 -11.44
CA PHE A 388 -4.67 16.83 -12.41
C PHE A 388 -4.40 15.81 -13.51
N GLY A 389 -4.44 14.51 -13.17
CA GLY A 389 -4.36 13.43 -14.15
C GLY A 389 -5.52 13.45 -15.15
N ARG A 390 -6.73 13.79 -14.69
CA ARG A 390 -7.87 13.98 -15.57
C ARG A 390 -7.75 15.26 -16.38
N LEU A 391 -7.19 16.35 -15.86
CA LEU A 391 -7.02 17.61 -16.59
C LEU A 391 -5.90 17.55 -17.65
N GLY A 392 -4.89 16.71 -17.43
CA GLY A 392 -3.73 16.58 -18.29
C GLY A 392 -3.86 15.65 -19.50
N PHE A 393 -2.73 15.14 -19.96
CA PHE A 393 -2.63 14.34 -21.18
C PHE A 393 -3.10 12.88 -21.00
N PHE A 394 -3.22 12.43 -19.76
CA PHE A 394 -3.43 11.03 -19.45
C PHE A 394 -4.83 10.53 -19.82
N ARG A 395 -4.85 9.46 -20.61
CA ARG A 395 -6.06 8.72 -20.99
C ARG A 395 -5.69 7.32 -21.47
N LEU A 396 -6.62 6.40 -21.38
CA LEU A 396 -6.49 5.11 -22.05
C LEU A 396 -7.07 5.23 -23.45
N LYS A 397 -6.34 4.80 -24.48
CA LYS A 397 -6.81 4.76 -25.86
C LYS A 397 -6.88 3.33 -26.35
N VAL A 398 -7.72 3.11 -27.35
CA VAL A 398 -7.73 1.86 -28.11
C VAL A 398 -7.15 2.07 -29.50
N ARG A 399 -6.52 1.03 -30.06
CA ARG A 399 -6.00 1.08 -31.44
C ARG A 399 -7.14 1.00 -32.44
N ASP A 400 -8.12 0.14 -32.17
CA ASP A 400 -9.30 -0.04 -33.01
C ASP A 400 -10.58 -0.19 -32.15
N THR A 401 -11.61 0.60 -32.44
CA THR A 401 -12.89 0.54 -31.73
C THR A 401 -13.70 -0.70 -32.10
N GLN A 402 -13.55 -1.24 -33.31
CA GLN A 402 -14.29 -2.42 -33.77
C GLN A 402 -13.85 -3.68 -33.01
N THR A 403 -12.55 -3.81 -32.75
CA THR A 403 -12.00 -4.85 -31.88
C THR A 403 -12.67 -4.83 -30.48
N CYS A 404 -12.97 -3.65 -29.93
CA CYS A 404 -13.69 -3.53 -28.66
C CYS A 404 -15.20 -3.84 -28.77
N LEU A 405 -15.82 -3.56 -29.91
CA LEU A 405 -17.20 -3.93 -30.19
C LEU A 405 -17.36 -5.45 -30.25
N ASN A 406 -16.43 -6.14 -30.93
CA ASN A 406 -16.46 -7.59 -31.16
C ASN A 406 -15.94 -8.43 -29.98
N CYS A 407 -15.26 -7.82 -29.01
CA CYS A 407 -14.70 -8.52 -27.85
C CYS A 407 -15.79 -9.09 -26.92
N LYS A 408 -15.79 -10.42 -26.71
CA LYS A 408 -16.82 -11.12 -25.91
C LYS A 408 -16.56 -11.13 -24.40
N THR A 409 -15.30 -11.12 -23.95
CA THR A 409 -14.94 -11.49 -22.57
C THR A 409 -14.92 -10.32 -21.58
N VAL A 410 -14.73 -9.08 -22.06
CA VAL A 410 -14.68 -7.83 -21.27
C VAL A 410 -13.69 -7.90 -20.09
N ASP A 411 -12.59 -8.62 -20.28
CA ASP A 411 -11.60 -8.90 -19.23
C ASP A 411 -10.94 -7.62 -18.70
N CYS A 412 -10.77 -6.61 -19.55
CA CYS A 412 -10.22 -5.32 -19.17
C CYS A 412 -11.02 -4.62 -18.05
N ALA A 413 -12.35 -4.70 -18.11
CA ALA A 413 -13.22 -4.12 -17.10
C ALA A 413 -13.17 -4.92 -15.80
N LYS A 414 -13.08 -6.26 -15.88
CA LYS A 414 -12.94 -7.16 -14.72
C LYS A 414 -11.59 -7.00 -14.02
N ALA A 415 -10.54 -6.75 -14.79
CA ALA A 415 -9.19 -6.55 -14.31
C ALA A 415 -8.99 -5.19 -13.62
N CYS A 416 -9.83 -4.18 -13.88
CA CYS A 416 -9.68 -2.86 -13.29
C CYS A 416 -9.81 -2.90 -11.75
N PRO A 417 -8.77 -2.51 -10.98
CA PRO A 417 -8.79 -2.58 -9.52
C PRO A 417 -9.66 -1.49 -8.86
N VAL A 418 -9.99 -0.44 -9.60
CA VAL A 418 -10.88 0.68 -9.19
C VAL A 418 -12.28 0.58 -9.83
N GLY A 419 -12.63 -0.58 -10.39
CA GLY A 419 -14.01 -0.88 -10.77
C GLY A 419 -14.60 -0.05 -11.92
N ILE A 420 -13.80 0.43 -12.87
CA ILE A 420 -14.28 1.18 -14.05
C ILE A 420 -14.89 0.19 -15.07
N THR A 421 -16.16 -0.17 -14.86
CA THR A 421 -16.88 -1.16 -15.67
C THR A 421 -17.38 -0.62 -17.01
N ASP A 422 -17.60 0.68 -17.11
CA ASP A 422 -18.04 1.40 -18.30
C ASP A 422 -16.90 1.72 -19.28
N MET A 423 -15.69 1.24 -19.01
CA MET A 423 -14.49 1.40 -19.84
C MET A 423 -14.73 0.94 -21.29
N ARG A 424 -15.38 -0.22 -21.50
CA ARG A 424 -15.66 -0.73 -22.85
C ARG A 424 -16.57 0.21 -23.63
N ALA A 425 -17.62 0.74 -23.00
CA ALA A 425 -18.53 1.68 -23.64
C ALA A 425 -17.82 2.98 -24.05
N ALA A 426 -16.90 3.47 -23.21
CA ALA A 426 -16.08 4.63 -23.55
C ALA A 426 -15.17 4.37 -24.76
N PHE A 427 -14.52 3.19 -24.82
CA PHE A 427 -13.68 2.82 -25.96
C PHE A 427 -14.47 2.68 -27.26
N ILE A 428 -15.65 2.04 -27.26
CA ILE A 428 -16.48 1.91 -28.46
C ILE A 428 -16.95 3.28 -28.94
N LYS A 429 -17.42 4.14 -28.02
CA LYS A 429 -18.02 5.43 -28.39
C LYS A 429 -16.99 6.50 -28.78
N LYS A 430 -15.84 6.55 -28.12
CA LYS A 430 -14.89 7.67 -28.22
C LYS A 430 -13.49 7.26 -28.68
N GLY A 431 -13.19 5.96 -28.73
CA GLY A 431 -11.81 5.47 -28.90
C GLY A 431 -10.91 5.71 -27.67
N GLU A 432 -11.43 6.32 -26.61
CA GLU A 432 -10.66 6.66 -25.42
C GLU A 432 -11.49 6.68 -24.13
N LEU A 433 -10.81 6.40 -23.02
CA LEU A 433 -11.33 6.53 -21.66
C LEU A 433 -10.50 7.58 -20.92
N ARG A 434 -11.18 8.65 -20.50
CA ARG A 434 -10.66 9.67 -19.60
C ARG A 434 -11.54 9.69 -18.35
N SER A 435 -11.04 9.09 -17.26
CA SER A 435 -11.79 8.89 -16.02
C SER A 435 -11.02 9.46 -14.84
N PHE A 436 -11.74 10.16 -13.95
CA PHE A 436 -11.17 10.65 -12.70
C PHE A 436 -10.64 9.50 -11.84
N LYS A 437 -11.39 8.40 -11.74
CA LYS A 437 -11.01 7.23 -10.94
C LYS A 437 -9.85 6.43 -11.53
N CYS A 438 -9.43 6.68 -12.77
CA CYS A 438 -8.37 5.88 -13.38
C CYS A 438 -7.03 6.17 -12.69
N ILE A 439 -6.43 5.16 -12.08
CA ILE A 439 -5.12 5.22 -11.41
C ILE A 439 -3.96 4.68 -12.25
N GLY A 440 -4.22 4.33 -13.51
CA GLY A 440 -3.18 3.93 -14.47
C GLY A 440 -2.36 2.69 -14.11
N THR A 441 -2.94 1.70 -13.40
CA THR A 441 -2.24 0.44 -13.08
C THR A 441 -1.86 -0.41 -14.29
N GLY A 442 -2.53 -0.21 -15.42
CA GLY A 442 -2.27 -0.97 -16.64
C GLY A 442 -2.81 -2.41 -16.63
N GLU A 443 -3.53 -2.85 -15.59
CA GLU A 443 -4.08 -4.21 -15.55
C GLU A 443 -5.10 -4.47 -16.69
N CYS A 444 -5.84 -3.43 -17.10
CA CYS A 444 -6.73 -3.52 -18.26
C CYS A 444 -5.99 -3.79 -19.58
N ILE A 445 -4.73 -3.34 -19.69
CA ILE A 445 -3.87 -3.56 -20.86
C ILE A 445 -3.38 -5.00 -20.84
N GLU A 446 -2.90 -5.48 -19.69
CA GLU A 446 -2.43 -6.86 -19.53
C GLU A 446 -3.53 -7.89 -19.77
N SER A 447 -4.75 -7.60 -19.33
CA SER A 447 -5.89 -8.49 -19.47
C SER A 447 -6.61 -8.36 -20.81
N CYS A 448 -6.19 -7.45 -21.69
CA CYS A 448 -6.79 -7.33 -23.01
C CYS A 448 -6.35 -8.51 -23.90
N PRO A 449 -7.26 -9.38 -24.37
CA PRO A 449 -6.88 -10.53 -25.22
C PRO A 449 -6.34 -10.11 -26.59
N HIS A 450 -6.65 -8.89 -27.04
CA HIS A 450 -6.32 -8.38 -28.37
C HIS A 450 -5.18 -7.33 -28.37
N ASP A 451 -4.52 -7.07 -27.24
CA ASP A 451 -3.50 -6.00 -27.10
C ASP A 451 -3.96 -4.63 -27.66
N ASN A 452 -5.25 -4.33 -27.51
CA ASN A 452 -5.87 -3.18 -28.16
C ASN A 452 -5.81 -1.90 -27.33
N ILE A 453 -5.58 -2.00 -26.01
CA ILE A 453 -5.61 -0.87 -25.08
C ILE A 453 -4.18 -0.39 -24.82
N PHE A 454 -3.94 0.91 -24.84
CA PHE A 454 -2.65 1.49 -24.45
C PHE A 454 -2.82 2.79 -23.65
N ILE A 455 -1.76 3.17 -22.94
CA ILE A 455 -1.72 4.45 -22.21
C ILE A 455 -1.29 5.54 -23.18
N TYR A 456 -2.11 6.57 -23.27
CA TYR A 456 -1.78 7.84 -23.89
C TYR A 456 -1.46 8.86 -22.80
N ASP A 457 -0.31 9.51 -22.92
CA ASP A 457 0.22 10.50 -21.97
C ASP A 457 1.10 11.51 -22.73
N PHE A 458 1.77 12.40 -22.00
CA PHE A 458 2.62 13.45 -22.58
C PHE A 458 3.66 12.92 -23.59
N ARG A 459 4.21 11.72 -23.38
CA ARG A 459 5.22 11.14 -24.29
C ARG A 459 4.63 10.83 -25.66
N ASN A 460 3.37 10.41 -25.67
CA ASN A 460 2.66 10.11 -26.91
C ASN A 460 2.32 11.40 -27.64
N TRP A 461 1.86 12.41 -26.91
CA TRP A 461 1.61 13.74 -27.45
C TRP A 461 2.87 14.36 -28.08
N LEU A 462 4.02 14.27 -27.40
CA LEU A 462 5.31 14.72 -27.95
C LEU A 462 5.67 14.00 -29.25
N LYS A 463 5.54 12.67 -29.30
CA LYS A 463 5.83 11.87 -30.50
C LYS A 463 4.92 12.24 -31.68
N GLU A 464 3.65 12.49 -31.42
CA GLU A 464 2.69 12.89 -32.46
C GLU A 464 3.00 14.28 -33.02
N ASN A 465 3.34 15.24 -32.15
CA ASN A 465 3.66 16.60 -32.58
C ASN A 465 5.00 16.69 -33.31
N TYR A 466 6.02 15.96 -32.84
CA TYR A 466 7.31 15.93 -33.53
C TYR A 466 7.17 15.35 -34.96
N LYS A 467 6.36 14.29 -35.13
CA LYS A 467 6.06 13.74 -36.46
C LYS A 467 5.28 14.69 -37.37
N LYS A 468 4.44 15.56 -36.81
CA LYS A 468 3.72 16.58 -37.60
C LYS A 468 4.62 17.71 -38.07
N GLN A 469 5.72 18.00 -37.38
CA GLN A 469 6.67 19.04 -37.78
C GLN A 469 7.66 18.59 -38.86
N MET A 470 7.87 17.27 -39.02
CA MET A 470 8.71 16.69 -40.07
C MET A 470 7.95 16.31 -41.36
N LYS A 471 6.64 16.53 -41.38
CA LYS A 471 5.81 16.47 -42.59
C LYS A 471 5.45 17.89 -42.99
#